data_AF-V5V4L5-F1
#
_entry.id   AF-V5V4L5-F1
#
_cell.length_a   1.000
_cell.length_b   1.000
_cell.length_c   1.000
_cell.angle_alpha   90.00
_cell.angle_beta   90.00
_cell.angle_gamma   90.00
#
_symmetry.space_group_name_H-M   'P 1'
#
loop_
_entity.id
_entity.type
_entity.pdbx_description
1 polymer ?
#
loop_
_entity_poly.entity_id
_entity_poly.type
_entity_poly.pdbx_seq_one_letter_code
_entity_poly.pdbx_strand_id
1 'polypeptide(L)'
;MRIGELLLKAGLITSGQLQVALMEQGMYANLRLGEILALHGWLSQETIDFFVEEWPKLAQDKEKRPIGFYLKKAGLLTEEQINQILKEQWQASYRFGALAVLNGWVKQETVNFFLEHINPNALKESVRIEKATSSVFNRLTPQSRKHATKHSKQFSESLKKHVIDPEDLSDIDLDLDIEWLGRPENNCYVNR
;
A
#
# COMPACT_ATOMS: atom_id res chain seq x y z
N MET A 1 19.54 10.85 9.52
CA MET A 1 18.16 11.05 10.00
C MET A 1 17.97 10.23 11.26
N ARG A 2 17.29 10.74 12.30
CA ARG A 2 17.00 9.96 13.50
C ARG A 2 15.83 9.00 13.24
N ILE A 3 15.81 7.84 13.91
CA ILE A 3 14.77 6.82 13.70
C ILE A 3 13.36 7.35 14.01
N GLY A 4 13.18 8.15 15.05
CA GLY A 4 11.87 8.73 15.38
C GLY A 4 11.30 9.65 14.28
N GLU A 5 12.15 10.48 13.67
CA GLU A 5 11.76 11.34 12.55
C GLU A 5 11.44 10.54 11.29
N LEU A 6 12.22 9.48 11.05
CA LEU A 6 12.01 8.54 9.95
C LEU A 6 10.63 7.86 10.05
N LEU A 7 10.31 7.29 11.23
CA LEU A 7 9.02 6.63 11.49
C LEU A 7 7.84 7.60 11.42
N LEU A 8 8.03 8.84 11.89
CA LEU A 8 7.03 9.91 11.77
C LEU A 8 6.77 10.27 10.30
N LYS A 9 7.82 10.45 9.50
CA LYS A 9 7.70 10.73 8.05
C LYS A 9 7.04 9.58 7.29
N ALA A 10 7.30 8.34 7.71
CA ALA A 10 6.65 7.16 7.15
C ALA A 10 5.18 7.00 7.58
N GLY A 11 4.62 7.90 8.40
CA GLY A 11 3.24 7.82 8.90
C GLY A 11 2.97 6.65 9.85
N LEU A 12 4.02 5.97 10.30
CA LEU A 12 3.96 4.80 11.17
C LEU A 12 3.65 5.18 12.61
N ILE A 13 4.13 6.35 13.04
CA ILE A 13 3.79 6.96 14.33
C ILE A 13 3.30 8.39 14.13
N THR A 14 2.56 8.89 15.11
CA THR A 14 2.12 10.29 15.18
C THR A 14 3.13 11.15 15.95
N SER A 15 3.05 12.47 15.78
CA SER A 15 3.89 13.40 16.54
C SER A 15 3.67 13.27 18.05
N GLY A 16 2.43 13.03 18.49
CA GLY A 16 2.12 12.80 19.91
C GLY A 16 2.76 11.52 20.45
N GLN A 17 2.67 10.42 19.71
CA GLN A 17 3.34 9.16 20.08
C GLN A 17 4.86 9.33 20.17
N LEU A 18 5.47 10.06 19.21
CA LEU A 18 6.89 10.36 19.26
C LEU A 18 7.27 11.19 20.50
N GLN A 19 6.48 12.20 20.86
CA GLN A 19 6.73 13.02 22.05
C GLN A 19 6.64 12.21 23.34
N VAL A 20 5.60 11.38 23.49
CA VAL A 20 5.43 10.50 24.66
C VAL A 20 6.61 9.53 24.75
N ALA A 21 6.98 8.88 23.66
CA ALA A 21 8.09 7.93 23.66
C ALA A 21 9.44 8.59 23.99
N LEU A 22 9.69 9.82 23.51
CA LEU A 22 10.90 10.58 23.86
C LEU A 22 10.91 11.03 25.33
N MET A 23 9.76 11.40 25.88
CA MET A 23 9.64 11.73 27.30
C MET A 23 9.95 10.51 28.18
N GLU A 24 9.38 9.36 27.85
CA GLU A 24 9.64 8.10 28.57
C GLU A 24 11.08 7.64 28.42
N GLN A 25 11.68 7.81 27.25
CA GLN A 25 13.11 7.53 27.04
C GLN A 25 14.01 8.36 27.96
N GLY A 26 13.62 9.60 28.26
CA GLY A 26 14.31 10.46 29.22
C GLY A 26 14.16 10.01 30.67
N MET A 27 13.07 9.32 31.02
CA MET A 27 12.84 8.76 32.36
C MET A 27 13.50 7.40 32.54
N TYR A 28 13.51 6.56 31.50
CA TYR A 28 14.05 5.20 31.51
C TYR A 28 15.32 5.12 30.66
N ALA A 29 16.46 5.46 31.24
CA ALA A 29 17.75 5.56 30.53
C ALA A 29 18.22 4.27 29.84
N ASN A 30 17.65 3.11 30.22
CA ASN A 30 17.97 1.80 29.66
C ASN A 30 17.09 1.40 28.47
N LEU A 31 16.00 2.12 28.18
CA LEU A 31 15.10 1.80 27.08
C LEU A 31 15.41 2.64 25.84
N ARG A 32 15.46 1.98 24.68
CA ARG A 32 15.57 2.64 23.37
C ARG A 32 14.20 3.09 22.89
N LEU A 33 14.18 4.14 22.07
CA LEU A 33 12.93 4.66 21.48
C LEU A 33 12.10 3.56 20.81
N GLY A 34 12.73 2.66 20.04
CA GLY A 34 12.04 1.55 19.40
C GLY A 34 11.40 0.58 20.39
N GLU A 35 12.09 0.25 21.48
CA GLU A 35 11.54 -0.63 22.52
C GLU A 35 10.32 -0.01 23.18
N ILE A 36 10.35 1.30 23.44
CA ILE A 36 9.22 2.05 23.99
C ILE A 36 8.02 2.00 23.02
N LEU A 37 8.24 2.26 21.73
CA LEU A 37 7.18 2.18 20.72
C LEU A 37 6.54 0.78 20.63
N ALA A 38 7.36 -0.27 20.78
CA ALA A 38 6.89 -1.65 20.81
C ALA A 38 6.13 -1.98 22.09
N LEU A 39 6.60 -1.51 23.26
CA LEU A 39 5.94 -1.72 24.56
C LEU A 39 4.53 -1.11 24.60
N HIS A 40 4.34 0.05 23.95
CA HIS A 40 3.02 0.67 23.79
C HIS A 40 2.14 -0.02 22.74
N GLY A 41 2.68 -0.96 21.96
CA GLY A 41 1.98 -1.63 20.88
C GLY A 41 1.68 -0.72 19.67
N TRP A 42 2.38 0.41 19.55
CA TRP A 42 2.17 1.32 18.41
C TRP A 42 2.84 0.82 17.14
N LEU A 43 3.94 0.08 17.26
CA LEU A 43 4.61 -0.62 16.18
C LEU A 43 5.07 -2.00 16.63
N SER A 44 5.13 -2.95 15.70
CA SER A 44 5.75 -4.25 15.97
C SER A 44 7.27 -4.10 16.04
N GLN A 45 7.93 -5.00 16.78
CA GLN A 45 9.40 -5.06 16.78
C GLN A 45 9.94 -5.31 15.37
N GLU A 46 9.30 -6.18 14.59
CA GLU A 46 9.66 -6.46 13.20
C GLU A 46 9.72 -5.18 12.34
N THR A 47 8.71 -4.31 12.42
CA THR A 47 8.72 -3.04 11.68
C THR A 47 9.88 -2.16 12.15
N ILE A 48 10.11 -2.07 13.46
CA ILE A 48 11.18 -1.23 14.02
C ILE A 48 12.55 -1.74 13.55
N ASP A 49 12.80 -3.03 13.65
CA ASP A 49 14.05 -3.68 13.25
C ASP A 49 14.31 -3.46 11.76
N PHE A 50 13.29 -3.59 10.90
CA PHE A 50 13.41 -3.27 9.49
C PHE A 50 13.88 -1.82 9.25
N PHE A 51 13.26 -0.84 9.91
CA PHE A 51 13.62 0.57 9.70
C PHE A 51 15.00 0.95 10.28
N VAL A 52 15.46 0.23 11.30
CA VAL A 52 16.76 0.44 11.93
C VAL A 52 17.89 -0.24 11.14
N GLU A 53 17.69 -1.49 10.73
CA GLU A 53 18.76 -2.36 10.24
C GLU A 53 18.77 -2.59 8.73
N GLU A 54 17.60 -2.68 8.11
CA GLU A 54 17.45 -3.04 6.69
C GLU A 54 17.24 -1.81 5.81
N TRP A 55 16.34 -0.92 6.20
CA TRP A 55 15.96 0.26 5.42
C TRP A 55 17.14 1.15 5.01
N PRO A 56 18.12 1.49 5.87
CA PRO A 56 19.23 2.34 5.48
C PRO A 56 20.09 1.74 4.37
N LYS A 57 20.17 0.42 4.29
CA LYS A 57 20.92 -0.32 3.24
C LYS A 57 20.10 -0.35 1.95
N LEU A 58 18.83 -0.73 2.08
CA LEU A 58 17.89 -0.89 0.97
C LEU A 58 17.57 0.43 0.26
N ALA A 59 17.48 1.55 0.99
CA ALA A 59 17.21 2.86 0.41
C ALA A 59 18.40 3.45 -0.37
N GLN A 60 19.62 2.94 -0.13
CA GLN A 60 20.83 3.34 -0.86
C GLN A 60 21.17 2.38 -2.00
N ASP A 61 20.49 1.24 -2.07
CA ASP A 61 20.72 0.25 -3.09
C ASP A 61 20.31 0.79 -4.48
N LYS A 62 21.06 0.40 -5.51
CA LYS A 62 20.73 0.71 -6.90
C LYS A 62 19.67 -0.25 -7.44
N GLU A 63 19.53 -1.43 -6.85
CA GLU A 63 18.52 -2.40 -7.22
C GLU A 63 17.13 -1.96 -6.73
N LYS A 64 16.31 -1.49 -7.67
CA LYS A 64 14.91 -1.16 -7.40
C LYS A 64 14.08 -2.42 -7.33
N ARG A 65 13.53 -2.73 -6.16
CA ARG A 65 12.57 -3.83 -5.96
C ARG A 65 11.13 -3.29 -6.01
N PRO A 66 10.11 -4.14 -6.25
CA PRO A 66 8.71 -3.71 -6.18
C PRO A 66 8.33 -3.27 -4.76
N ILE A 67 7.42 -2.31 -4.64
CA ILE A 67 7.02 -1.76 -3.33
C ILE A 67 6.49 -2.83 -2.35
N GLY A 68 5.81 -3.86 -2.86
CA GLY A 68 5.31 -4.98 -2.05
C GLY A 68 6.42 -5.73 -1.30
N PHE A 69 7.62 -5.82 -1.87
CA PHE A 69 8.79 -6.43 -1.21
C PHE A 69 9.15 -5.69 0.08
N TYR A 70 9.20 -4.35 0.03
CA TYR A 70 9.56 -3.54 1.20
C TYR A 70 8.45 -3.52 2.25
N LEU A 71 7.18 -3.45 1.83
CA LEU A 71 6.05 -3.51 2.74
C LEU A 71 5.95 -4.86 3.47
N LYS A 72 6.28 -5.96 2.77
CA LYS A 72 6.42 -7.28 3.39
C LYS A 72 7.53 -7.30 4.43
N LYS A 73 8.72 -6.87 4.02
CA LYS A 73 9.91 -6.88 4.87
C LYS A 73 9.78 -6.00 6.10
N ALA A 74 8.98 -4.94 6.02
CA ALA A 74 8.65 -4.08 7.15
C ALA A 74 7.56 -4.66 8.08
N GLY A 75 7.03 -5.86 7.81
CA GLY A 75 5.91 -6.44 8.55
C GLY A 75 4.59 -5.67 8.39
N LEU A 76 4.47 -4.80 7.37
CA LEU A 76 3.29 -3.98 7.14
C LEU A 76 2.24 -4.69 6.26
N LEU A 77 2.69 -5.65 5.45
CA LEU A 77 1.84 -6.52 4.65
C LEU A 77 2.30 -7.97 4.77
N THR A 78 1.32 -8.88 4.83
CA THR A 78 1.53 -10.33 4.76
C THR A 78 1.65 -10.80 3.30
N GLU A 79 2.19 -11.99 3.11
CA GLU A 79 2.28 -12.61 1.78
C GLU A 79 0.88 -12.83 1.18
N GLU A 80 -0.09 -13.19 2.01
CA GLU A 80 -1.49 -13.38 1.64
C GLU A 80 -2.12 -12.08 1.14
N GLN A 81 -1.89 -10.97 1.86
CA GLN A 81 -2.35 -9.64 1.46
C GLN A 81 -1.72 -9.19 0.14
N ILE A 82 -0.41 -9.45 -0.05
CA ILE A 82 0.28 -9.12 -1.30
C ILE A 82 -0.34 -9.89 -2.46
N ASN A 83 -0.52 -11.20 -2.30
CA ASN A 83 -1.15 -12.04 -3.33
C ASN A 83 -2.59 -11.62 -3.63
N GLN A 84 -3.34 -11.17 -2.62
CA GLN A 84 -4.68 -10.64 -2.80
C GLN A 84 -4.66 -9.34 -3.63
N ILE A 85 -3.78 -8.39 -3.31
CA ILE A 85 -3.64 -7.16 -4.10
C ILE A 85 -3.24 -7.47 -5.54
N LEU A 86 -2.31 -8.40 -5.76
CA LEU A 86 -1.87 -8.75 -7.12
C LEU A 86 -2.99 -9.36 -7.96
N LYS A 87 -3.88 -10.15 -7.36
CA LYS A 87 -5.08 -10.68 -8.02
C LYS A 87 -6.08 -9.56 -8.36
N GLU A 88 -6.32 -8.66 -7.42
CA GLU A 88 -7.22 -7.51 -7.61
C GLU A 88 -6.70 -6.54 -8.67
N GLN A 89 -5.40 -6.29 -8.70
CA GLN A 89 -4.73 -5.45 -9.68
C GLN A 89 -4.91 -5.96 -11.12
N TRP A 90 -5.08 -7.27 -11.31
CA TRP A 90 -5.33 -7.83 -12.64
C TRP A 90 -6.76 -7.55 -13.13
N GLN A 91 -7.71 -7.41 -12.19
CA GLN A 91 -9.12 -7.16 -12.49
C GLN A 91 -9.47 -5.66 -12.49
N ALA A 92 -8.74 -4.87 -11.72
CA ALA A 92 -8.94 -3.45 -11.54
C ALA A 92 -7.66 -2.70 -11.89
N SER A 93 -7.75 -1.67 -12.73
CA SER A 93 -6.61 -0.86 -13.20
C SER A 93 -5.98 0.04 -12.12
N TYR A 94 -6.08 -0.34 -10.84
CA TYR A 94 -5.48 0.37 -9.71
C TYR A 94 -4.04 -0.09 -9.47
N ARG A 95 -3.21 0.83 -8.98
CA ARG A 95 -1.83 0.50 -8.60
C ARG A 95 -1.80 -0.24 -7.26
N PHE A 96 -0.80 -1.12 -7.10
CA PHE A 96 -0.57 -1.90 -5.88
C PHE A 96 -0.73 -1.09 -4.58
N GLY A 97 -0.05 0.06 -4.48
CA GLY A 97 -0.10 0.91 -3.28
C GLY A 97 -1.48 1.49 -3.01
N ALA A 98 -2.25 1.83 -4.05
CA ALA A 98 -3.62 2.34 -3.90
C ALA A 98 -4.56 1.25 -3.37
N LEU A 99 -4.41 0.00 -3.86
CA LEU A 99 -5.18 -1.14 -3.36
C LEU A 99 -4.84 -1.47 -1.90
N ALA A 100 -3.57 -1.36 -1.49
CA ALA A 100 -3.17 -1.56 -0.10
C ALA A 100 -3.82 -0.53 0.86
N VAL A 101 -3.95 0.72 0.41
CA VAL A 101 -4.61 1.80 1.15
C VAL A 101 -6.13 1.62 1.15
N LEU A 102 -6.72 1.27 0.01
CA LEU A 102 -8.16 1.05 -0.13
C LEU A 102 -8.64 -0.11 0.77
N ASN A 103 -7.84 -1.16 0.89
CA ASN A 103 -8.10 -2.28 1.81
C ASN A 103 -7.83 -1.93 3.29
N GLY A 104 -7.30 -0.74 3.59
CA GLY A 104 -7.05 -0.26 4.94
C GLY A 104 -5.85 -0.92 5.64
N TRP A 105 -5.00 -1.65 4.91
CA TRP A 105 -3.86 -2.37 5.48
C TRP A 105 -2.67 -1.46 5.73
N VAL A 106 -2.49 -0.44 4.89
CA VAL A 106 -1.38 0.51 4.99
C VAL A 106 -1.92 1.93 4.80
N LYS A 107 -1.32 2.92 5.45
CA LYS A 107 -1.69 4.33 5.27
C LYS A 107 -1.10 4.91 3.99
N GLN A 108 -1.76 5.94 3.44
CA GLN A 108 -1.28 6.63 2.23
C GLN A 108 0.10 7.25 2.44
N GLU A 109 0.35 7.82 3.63
CA GLU A 109 1.63 8.43 3.99
C GLU A 109 2.76 7.39 3.96
N THR A 110 2.49 6.18 4.43
CA THR A 110 3.45 5.09 4.43
C THR A 110 3.79 4.66 3.00
N VAL A 111 2.78 4.49 2.14
CA VAL A 111 3.01 4.17 0.72
C VAL A 111 3.82 5.28 0.04
N ASN A 112 3.45 6.54 0.26
CA ASN A 112 4.15 7.70 -0.31
C ASN A 112 5.62 7.73 0.13
N PHE A 113 5.88 7.51 1.42
CA PHE A 113 7.23 7.46 1.97
C PHE A 113 8.11 6.43 1.24
N PHE A 114 7.63 5.20 1.04
CA PHE A 114 8.38 4.18 0.33
C PHE A 114 8.61 4.59 -1.14
N LEU A 115 7.59 5.11 -1.82
CA LEU A 115 7.72 5.54 -3.21
C LEU A 115 8.74 6.68 -3.39
N GLU A 116 8.75 7.67 -2.48
CA GLU A 116 9.70 8.78 -2.52
C GLU A 116 11.16 8.32 -2.44
N HIS A 117 11.43 7.29 -1.64
CA HIS A 117 12.79 6.81 -1.39
C HIS A 117 13.24 5.73 -2.38
N ILE A 118 12.33 4.91 -2.91
CA ILE A 118 12.66 3.84 -3.87
C ILE A 118 12.65 4.36 -5.32
N ASN A 119 11.63 5.15 -5.67
CA ASN A 119 11.48 5.68 -7.02
C ASN A 119 10.73 7.02 -7.04
N PRO A 120 11.42 8.16 -6.87
CA PRO A 120 10.78 9.48 -6.82
C PRO A 120 10.01 9.85 -8.10
N ASN A 121 10.31 9.21 -9.24
CA ASN A 121 9.55 9.38 -10.48
C ASN A 121 8.19 8.66 -10.44
N ALA A 122 8.06 7.56 -9.70
CA ALA A 122 6.81 6.80 -9.58
C ALA A 122 5.73 7.61 -8.86
N LEU A 123 6.10 8.48 -7.91
CA LEU A 123 5.13 9.34 -7.20
C LEU A 123 4.53 10.41 -8.11
N LYS A 124 5.28 10.92 -9.10
CA LYS A 124 4.75 11.89 -10.08
C LYS A 124 3.69 11.26 -10.98
N GLU A 125 3.88 9.98 -11.30
CA GLU A 125 2.96 9.19 -12.13
C GLU A 125 1.76 8.70 -11.30
N SER A 126 2.02 8.30 -10.05
CA SER A 126 1.22 8.47 -8.84
C SER A 126 -0.03 9.34 -8.94
N VAL A 127 0.26 10.62 -8.71
CA VAL A 127 -0.68 11.73 -8.55
C VAL A 127 -1.41 12.07 -9.86
N ARG A 128 -0.80 11.81 -11.02
CA ARG A 128 -1.43 12.06 -12.32
C ARG A 128 -2.61 11.13 -12.58
N ILE A 129 -2.42 9.83 -12.35
CA ILE A 129 -3.50 8.86 -12.56
C ILE A 129 -4.56 8.99 -11.47
N GLU A 130 -4.21 9.28 -10.21
CA GLU A 130 -5.21 9.54 -9.16
C GLU A 130 -6.11 10.73 -9.49
N LYS A 131 -5.56 11.81 -10.06
CA LYS A 131 -6.37 12.93 -10.57
C LYS A 131 -7.26 12.50 -11.74
N ALA A 132 -6.77 11.63 -12.63
CA ALA A 132 -7.56 11.11 -13.74
C ALA A 132 -8.70 10.20 -13.25
N THR A 133 -8.42 9.22 -12.38
CA THR A 133 -9.42 8.29 -11.82
C THR A 133 -10.38 8.97 -10.87
N SER A 134 -9.93 9.94 -10.05
CA SER A 134 -10.81 10.77 -9.21
C SER A 134 -11.70 11.70 -10.04
N SER A 135 -11.22 12.20 -11.19
CA SER A 135 -12.06 12.98 -12.13
C SER A 135 -13.10 12.12 -12.85
N VAL A 136 -12.83 10.82 -13.01
CA VAL A 136 -13.80 9.83 -13.52
C VAL A 136 -14.80 9.47 -12.43
N PHE A 137 -14.35 9.28 -11.20
CA PHE A 137 -15.20 9.00 -10.04
C PHE A 137 -16.18 10.15 -9.74
N ASN A 138 -15.70 11.41 -9.81
CA ASN A 138 -16.56 12.60 -9.67
C ASN A 138 -17.53 12.81 -10.85
N ARG A 139 -17.27 12.18 -12.02
CA ARG A 139 -18.23 12.18 -13.15
C ARG A 139 -19.29 11.09 -13.04
N LEU A 140 -19.01 10.02 -12.28
CA LEU A 140 -19.96 8.94 -12.00
C LEU A 140 -20.91 9.24 -10.81
N THR A 141 -20.78 10.41 -10.17
CA THR A 141 -21.77 10.89 -9.20
C THR A 141 -22.72 11.91 -9.85
N PRO A 142 -24.00 11.59 -10.08
CA PRO A 142 -25.00 12.58 -10.42
C PRO A 142 -25.19 13.54 -9.24
N GLN A 143 -25.22 14.82 -9.55
CA GLN A 143 -25.55 15.93 -8.66
C GLN A 143 -26.75 15.61 -7.76
N SER A 144 -26.54 15.50 -6.45
CA SER A 144 -27.62 15.70 -5.48
C SER A 144 -27.89 17.19 -5.33
N ARG A 145 -28.69 17.73 -6.24
CA ARG A 145 -29.55 18.90 -5.96
C ARG A 145 -30.90 18.38 -5.46
N LYS A 146 -31.13 18.59 -4.16
CA LYS A 146 -32.42 18.82 -3.46
C LYS A 146 -33.60 17.89 -3.80
N HIS A 147 -34.03 17.07 -2.84
CA HIS A 147 -35.34 17.19 -2.17
C HIS A 147 -35.54 16.08 -1.13
N ALA A 148 -36.50 16.31 -0.24
CA ALA A 148 -36.67 15.67 1.06
C ALA A 148 -37.35 14.28 1.03
N THR A 149 -37.33 13.67 2.22
CA THR A 149 -38.28 12.69 2.82
C THR A 149 -38.27 11.20 2.43
N LYS A 150 -37.92 10.40 3.45
CA LYS A 150 -38.56 9.17 3.97
C LYS A 150 -39.04 8.11 2.96
N HIS A 151 -38.39 6.93 2.92
CA HIS A 151 -38.99 5.65 3.35
C HIS A 151 -38.00 4.48 3.27
N SER A 152 -38.40 3.41 3.94
CA SER A 152 -37.71 2.18 4.31
C SER A 152 -37.58 1.10 3.23
N LYS A 153 -36.64 0.17 3.49
CA LYS A 153 -36.64 -1.28 3.18
C LYS A 153 -36.34 -1.74 1.75
N GLN A 154 -35.34 -2.64 1.71
CA GLN A 154 -35.20 -3.84 0.87
C GLN A 154 -35.39 -3.69 -0.64
N PHE A 155 -34.31 -3.86 -1.42
CA PHE A 155 -34.31 -4.83 -2.52
C PHE A 155 -32.87 -5.11 -2.98
N SER A 156 -32.43 -6.35 -2.74
CA SER A 156 -31.40 -7.05 -3.52
C SER A 156 -31.88 -7.23 -4.96
N GLU A 157 -30.96 -7.49 -5.89
CA GLU A 157 -31.20 -7.88 -7.30
C GLU A 157 -31.42 -6.74 -8.30
N SER A 158 -30.33 -6.35 -8.98
CA SER A 158 -30.25 -6.42 -10.45
C SER A 158 -28.88 -5.93 -10.91
N LEU A 159 -27.84 -6.76 -10.71
CA LEU A 159 -26.58 -6.63 -11.45
C LEU A 159 -26.84 -7.12 -12.89
N LYS A 160 -27.28 -6.20 -13.75
CA LYS A 160 -27.29 -6.41 -15.20
C LYS A 160 -26.38 -5.38 -15.87
N LYS A 161 -25.27 -5.91 -16.37
CA LYS A 161 -24.59 -5.56 -17.62
C LYS A 161 -24.29 -4.07 -17.84
N HIS A 162 -23.02 -3.72 -17.63
CA HIS A 162 -22.32 -2.92 -18.63
C HIS A 162 -21.09 -3.70 -19.07
N VAL A 163 -21.20 -4.23 -20.29
CA VAL A 163 -20.09 -4.78 -21.07
C VAL A 163 -19.17 -3.60 -21.37
N ILE A 164 -17.92 -3.68 -20.94
CA ILE A 164 -16.87 -2.80 -21.45
C ILE A 164 -16.46 -3.44 -22.77
N ASP A 165 -16.58 -2.69 -23.86
CA ASP A 165 -16.20 -3.15 -25.20
C ASP A 165 -14.70 -3.51 -25.22
N PRO A 166 -14.32 -4.69 -25.74
CA PRO A 166 -12.93 -5.15 -25.74
C PRO A 166 -12.03 -4.48 -26.80
N GLU A 167 -12.50 -3.43 -27.47
CA GLU A 167 -11.78 -2.78 -28.59
C GLU A 167 -10.90 -1.58 -28.17
N ASP A 168 -10.95 -1.13 -26.92
CA ASP A 168 -10.19 0.04 -26.42
C ASP A 168 -8.84 -0.32 -25.75
N LEU A 169 -8.36 -1.56 -25.85
CA LEU A 169 -7.13 -2.02 -25.17
C LEU A 169 -5.99 -2.44 -26.12
N SER A 170 -6.10 -2.20 -27.43
CA SER A 170 -5.06 -2.60 -28.39
C SER A 170 -3.83 -1.69 -28.46
N ASP A 171 -3.86 -0.51 -27.82
CA ASP A 171 -2.83 0.52 -28.05
C ASP A 171 -1.83 0.67 -26.89
N ILE A 172 -1.82 -0.28 -25.94
CA ILE A 172 -0.75 -0.36 -24.95
C ILE A 172 0.29 -1.33 -25.47
N ASP A 173 1.32 -0.77 -26.09
CA ASP A 173 2.56 -1.44 -26.45
C ASP A 173 3.16 -2.11 -25.20
N LEU A 174 2.82 -3.39 -25.00
CA LEU A 174 3.27 -4.23 -23.90
C LEU A 174 4.57 -4.95 -24.30
N ASP A 175 5.55 -4.20 -24.77
CA ASP A 175 6.96 -4.64 -24.82
C ASP A 175 7.59 -4.45 -23.42
N LEU A 176 6.99 -5.12 -22.44
CA LEU A 176 7.61 -5.36 -21.14
C LEU A 176 7.96 -6.84 -21.09
N ASP A 177 9.20 -7.13 -21.45
CA ASP A 177 9.89 -8.39 -21.18
C ASP A 177 9.88 -8.66 -19.66
N ILE A 178 8.80 -9.30 -19.18
CA ILE A 178 8.69 -9.80 -17.81
C ILE A 178 9.34 -11.18 -17.77
N GLU A 179 10.67 -11.23 -17.75
CA GLU A 179 11.42 -12.34 -17.14
C GLU A 179 11.24 -12.29 -15.61
N TRP A 180 10.03 -12.57 -15.11
CA TRP A 180 9.77 -12.71 -13.67
C TRP A 180 8.82 -13.87 -13.34
N LEU A 181 8.78 -14.89 -14.20
CA LEU A 181 8.20 -16.19 -13.84
C LEU A 181 9.31 -17.14 -13.39
N GLY A 182 9.61 -17.12 -12.09
CA GLY A 182 10.01 -18.35 -11.42
C GLY A 182 8.84 -19.32 -11.53
N ARG A 183 8.97 -20.34 -12.39
CA ARG A 183 7.96 -21.38 -12.59
C ARG A 183 7.53 -21.98 -11.24
N PRO A 184 6.24 -22.13 -10.96
CA PRO A 184 5.82 -23.20 -10.06
C PRO A 184 6.03 -24.53 -10.79
N GLU A 185 6.97 -25.35 -10.31
CA GLU A 185 7.05 -26.75 -10.73
C GLU A 185 5.76 -27.46 -10.30
N ASN A 186 4.91 -27.73 -11.29
CA ASN A 186 3.75 -28.60 -11.15
C ASN A 186 4.25 -30.03 -10.90
N ASN A 187 4.14 -30.47 -9.64
CA ASN A 187 4.25 -31.87 -9.27
C ASN A 187 3.01 -32.64 -9.77
N CYS A 188 3.03 -33.02 -11.05
CA CYS A 188 2.10 -33.99 -11.63
C CYS A 188 2.70 -35.40 -11.50
N TYR A 189 2.40 -36.12 -10.42
CA TYR A 189 2.45 -37.59 -10.47
C TYR A 189 1.10 -38.11 -10.93
N VAL A 190 1.08 -38.48 -12.22
CA VAL A 190 0.07 -39.33 -12.83
C VAL A 190 0.22 -40.73 -12.24
N ASN A 191 -0.77 -41.19 -11.49
CA ASN A 191 -0.95 -42.61 -11.21
C ASN A 191 -1.84 -43.20 -12.30
N ARG A 192 -1.24 -43.94 -13.24
CA ARG A 192 -1.89 -45.06 -13.92
C ARG A 192 -0.86 -46.07 -14.41
#